data_AF-A0A2C9LC75-F1
#
_entry.id   AF-A0A2C9LC75-F1
#
_cell.length_a   1.000
_cell.length_b   1.000
_cell.length_c   1.000
_cell.angle_alpha   90.00
_cell.angle_beta   90.00
_cell.angle_gamma   90.00
#
_symmetry.space_group_name_H-M   'P 1'
#
loop_
_entity.id
_entity.type
_entity.pdbx_description
1 polymer ?
#
loop_
_entity_poly.entity_id
_entity_poly.type
_entity_poly.pdbx_seq_one_letter_code
_entity_poly.pdbx_strand_id
1 'polypeptide(L)'
;MAAKLKKRALAEFSYVVTEEPPQPVKKLRLIHQATPPVISLNLSSSNSPQETIFLLCKLEESMPIDKEGAEGIYNELVEHLIGERDSIVRCKIISLFARLALVPGFNTQLLADDLLNRLNSETSHKVLSQMLVSAKTVSQMFSPSSPYIQRFMRAAFKNVSNSDHQVRKSCLQLIGCLASCEQQRKDTPASPDWPVSIQEVLTRYISDEDPRVRCSAFEAMACII
;
A
#
# COMPACT_ATOMS: atom_id res chain seq x y z
N MET A 1 24.31 -31.20 75.63
CA MET A 1 24.63 -30.57 74.33
C MET A 1 23.49 -30.78 73.33
N ALA A 2 22.38 -30.04 73.45
CA ALA A 2 21.24 -30.14 72.50
C ALA A 2 20.59 -28.77 72.18
N ALA A 3 20.89 -27.72 72.96
CA ALA A 3 20.30 -26.39 72.77
C ALA A 3 21.01 -25.50 71.72
N LYS A 4 22.19 -25.89 71.24
CA LYS A 4 22.95 -25.11 70.23
C LYS A 4 22.72 -25.56 68.77
N LEU A 5 22.02 -26.68 68.55
CA LEU A 5 21.68 -27.17 67.20
C LEU A 5 20.39 -26.52 66.63
N LYS A 6 19.46 -26.06 67.47
CA LYS A 6 18.24 -25.38 67.02
C LYS A 6 18.43 -23.93 66.55
N LYS A 7 19.56 -23.29 66.89
CA LYS A 7 19.83 -21.89 66.51
C LYS A 7 20.52 -21.72 65.15
N ARG A 8 21.06 -22.78 64.54
CA ARG A 8 21.62 -22.74 63.19
C ARG A 8 20.60 -23.13 62.11
N ALA A 9 19.67 -24.04 62.42
CA ALA A 9 18.64 -24.47 61.48
C ALA A 9 17.55 -23.40 61.17
N LEU A 10 17.45 -22.34 61.99
CA LEU A 10 16.45 -21.28 61.82
C LEU A 10 16.98 -20.08 61.01
N ALA A 11 18.28 -20.06 60.69
CA ALA A 11 18.90 -18.97 59.92
C ALA A 11 18.86 -19.20 58.40
N GLU A 12 18.55 -20.42 57.94
CA GLU A 12 18.58 -20.78 56.51
C GLU A 12 17.21 -20.74 55.82
N PHE A 13 16.13 -20.39 56.54
CA PHE A 13 14.76 -20.38 56.00
C PHE A 13 13.99 -19.09 56.32
N SER A 14 14.61 -17.93 56.14
CA SER A 14 13.87 -16.66 56.03
C SER A 14 14.30 -15.87 54.81
N TYR A 15 14.15 -16.46 53.63
CA TYR A 15 13.91 -15.66 52.44
C TYR A 15 12.47 -15.15 52.51
N VAL A 16 12.27 -14.03 53.20
CA VAL A 16 11.11 -13.19 52.90
C VAL A 16 11.44 -12.55 51.57
N VAL A 17 10.85 -13.06 50.49
CA VAL A 17 10.83 -12.37 49.21
C VAL A 17 10.09 -11.06 49.46
N THR A 18 10.84 -9.98 49.64
CA THR A 18 10.29 -8.63 49.59
C THR A 18 9.86 -8.44 48.14
N GLU A 19 8.59 -8.63 47.82
CA GLU A 19 8.04 -8.22 46.54
C GLU A 19 8.30 -6.72 46.41
N GLU A 20 9.12 -6.34 45.42
CA GLU A 20 9.28 -4.93 45.05
C GLU A 20 7.88 -4.35 44.79
N PRO A 21 7.56 -3.17 45.31
CA PRO A 21 6.26 -2.54 45.06
C PRO A 21 6.08 -2.43 43.54
N PRO A 22 4.95 -2.89 42.98
CA PRO A 22 4.75 -2.89 41.54
C PRO A 22 4.93 -1.46 41.04
N GLN A 23 5.89 -1.26 40.13
CA GLN A 23 6.14 0.04 39.54
C GLN A 23 4.82 0.58 38.97
N PRO A 24 4.49 1.87 39.21
CA PRO A 24 3.23 2.43 38.76
C PRO A 24 3.17 2.35 37.24
N VAL A 25 2.32 1.44 36.74
CA VAL A 25 2.01 1.32 35.31
C VAL A 25 1.49 2.67 34.83
N LYS A 26 2.27 3.34 33.97
CA LYS A 26 1.86 4.57 33.29
C LYS A 26 0.64 4.24 32.43
N LYS A 27 -0.55 4.51 32.95
CA LYS A 27 -1.80 4.38 32.20
C LYS A 27 -1.76 5.37 31.05
N LEU A 28 -1.60 4.87 29.83
CA LEU A 28 -1.78 5.65 28.61
C LEU A 28 -3.21 6.21 28.64
N ARG A 29 -3.34 7.52 28.84
CA ARG A 29 -4.63 8.18 28.65
C ARG A 29 -4.79 8.34 27.14
N LEU A 30 -5.80 7.67 26.58
CA LEU A 30 -6.24 7.94 25.22
C LEU A 30 -6.74 9.39 25.22
N ILE A 31 -5.91 10.31 24.73
CA ILE A 31 -6.37 11.67 24.45
C ILE A 31 -7.25 11.52 23.23
N HIS A 32 -8.56 11.66 23.41
CA HIS A 32 -9.50 11.77 22.30
C HIS A 32 -9.17 13.11 21.62
N GLN A 33 -8.32 13.07 20.60
CA GLN A 33 -8.13 14.22 19.72
C GLN A 33 -9.47 14.48 19.06
N ALA A 34 -9.97 15.72 19.16
CA ALA A 34 -11.17 16.13 18.46
C ALA A 34 -11.01 15.79 16.98
N THR A 35 -12.03 15.15 16.41
CA THR A 35 -12.08 14.82 14.98
C THR A 35 -11.79 16.12 14.21
N PRO A 36 -10.69 16.20 13.45
CA PRO A 36 -10.45 17.39 12.65
C PRO A 36 -11.66 17.59 11.72
N PRO A 37 -12.11 18.84 11.51
CA PRO A 37 -13.24 19.09 10.63
C PRO A 37 -12.92 18.47 9.27
N VAL A 38 -13.84 17.66 8.75
CA VAL A 38 -13.77 17.13 7.38
C VAL A 38 -13.58 18.34 6.48
N ILE A 39 -12.41 18.45 5.85
CA ILE A 39 -12.14 19.54 4.92
C ILE A 39 -13.15 19.35 3.79
N SER A 40 -14.13 20.24 3.69
CA SER A 40 -14.98 20.34 2.52
C SER A 40 -14.08 20.77 1.37
N LEU A 41 -13.64 19.81 0.58
CA LEU A 41 -12.92 20.09 -0.65
C LEU A 41 -13.98 20.61 -1.61
N ASN A 42 -13.81 21.84 -2.07
CA ASN A 42 -14.65 22.37 -3.14
C ASN A 42 -13.86 22.21 -4.45
N LEU A 43 -13.52 20.97 -4.82
CA LEU A 43 -12.74 20.68 -6.05
C LEU A 43 -13.48 21.14 -7.30
N SER A 44 -14.81 21.17 -7.27
CA SER A 44 -15.67 21.69 -8.35
C SER A 44 -15.54 23.20 -8.58
N SER A 45 -15.02 23.95 -7.59
CA SER A 45 -14.87 25.41 -7.67
C SER A 45 -13.47 25.89 -8.08
N SER A 46 -12.50 24.99 -8.18
CA SER A 46 -11.13 25.37 -8.56
C SER A 46 -11.06 25.77 -10.03
N ASN A 47 -10.48 26.94 -10.32
CA ASN A 47 -10.43 27.48 -11.68
C ASN A 47 -9.10 27.20 -12.39
N SER A 48 -8.12 26.62 -11.68
CA SER A 48 -6.82 26.26 -12.24
C SER A 48 -6.29 24.94 -11.68
N PRO A 49 -5.50 24.18 -12.47
CA PRO A 49 -4.91 22.92 -11.99
C PRO A 49 -3.95 23.13 -10.81
N GLN A 50 -3.35 24.31 -10.68
CA GLN A 50 -2.47 24.67 -9.57
C GLN A 50 -3.23 24.80 -8.26
N GLU A 51 -4.40 25.46 -8.29
CA GLU A 51 -5.32 25.52 -7.15
C GLU A 51 -5.82 24.12 -6.78
N THR A 52 -6.19 23.31 -7.76
CA THR A 52 -6.63 21.92 -7.52
C THR A 52 -5.53 21.11 -6.85
N ILE A 53 -4.29 21.15 -7.36
CA ILE A 53 -3.15 20.46 -6.73
C ILE A 53 -2.93 20.94 -5.30
N PHE A 54 -3.01 22.25 -5.05
CA PHE A 54 -2.85 22.80 -3.71
C PHE A 54 -3.91 22.27 -2.74
N LEU A 55 -5.18 22.20 -3.17
CA LEU A 55 -6.26 21.60 -2.38
C LEU A 55 -6.03 20.11 -2.14
N LEU A 56 -5.60 19.35 -3.16
CA LEU A 56 -5.30 17.93 -3.03
C LEU A 56 -4.10 17.65 -2.11
N CYS A 57 -3.10 18.53 -2.08
CA CYS A 57 -2.00 18.46 -1.13
C CYS A 57 -2.46 18.76 0.30
N LYS A 58 -3.36 19.73 0.50
CA LYS A 58 -3.96 19.97 1.82
C LYS A 58 -4.82 18.81 2.31
N LEU A 59 -5.57 18.17 1.41
CA LEU A 59 -6.29 16.93 1.72
C LEU A 59 -5.33 15.84 2.19
N GLU A 60 -4.18 15.70 1.52
CA GLU A 60 -3.19 14.68 1.86
C GLU A 60 -2.66 14.81 3.31
N GLU A 61 -2.57 16.04 3.82
CA GLU A 61 -2.15 16.34 5.20
C GLU A 61 -3.24 15.98 6.24
N SER A 62 -4.48 15.82 5.80
CA SER A 62 -5.68 15.70 6.65
C SER A 62 -6.60 14.56 6.21
N MET A 63 -5.99 13.41 5.90
CA MET A 63 -6.72 12.22 5.46
C MET A 63 -7.75 11.77 6.51
N PRO A 64 -8.92 11.28 6.08
CA PRO A 64 -9.96 10.76 6.97
C PRO A 64 -9.46 9.51 7.70
N ILE A 65 -9.97 9.32 8.91
CA ILE A 65 -9.61 8.19 9.78
C ILE A 65 -10.75 7.16 9.77
N ASP A 66 -11.98 7.60 9.51
CA ASP A 66 -13.18 6.79 9.45
C ASP A 66 -13.60 6.46 8.01
N LYS A 67 -14.36 5.38 7.89
CA LYS A 67 -14.86 4.85 6.62
C LYS A 67 -15.75 5.86 5.87
N GLU A 68 -16.66 6.53 6.57
CA GLU A 68 -17.65 7.41 5.95
C GLU A 68 -16.98 8.62 5.30
N GLY A 69 -16.03 9.25 6.00
CA GLY A 69 -15.20 10.32 5.46
C GLY A 69 -14.34 9.85 4.28
N ALA A 70 -13.77 8.65 4.36
CA ALA A 70 -12.97 8.08 3.26
C ALA A 70 -13.79 7.80 2.00
N GLU A 71 -14.99 7.25 2.14
CA GLU A 71 -15.91 7.01 1.02
C GLU A 71 -16.45 8.33 0.44
N GLY A 72 -16.75 9.32 1.28
CA GLY A 72 -17.14 10.66 0.84
C GLY A 72 -16.07 11.33 -0.02
N ILE A 73 -14.82 11.36 0.48
CA ILE A 73 -13.68 11.92 -0.26
C ILE A 73 -13.41 11.12 -1.53
N TYR A 74 -13.51 9.79 -1.48
CA TYR A 74 -13.33 8.94 -2.67
C TYR A 74 -14.31 9.33 -3.79
N ASN A 75 -15.59 9.47 -3.47
CA ASN A 75 -16.62 9.83 -4.45
C ASN A 75 -16.36 11.21 -5.05
N GLU A 76 -16.04 12.21 -4.23
CA GLU A 76 -15.72 13.56 -4.72
C GLU A 76 -14.51 13.55 -5.68
N LEU A 77 -13.46 12.81 -5.32
CA LEU A 77 -12.27 12.66 -6.14
C LEU A 77 -12.56 11.91 -7.46
N VAL A 78 -13.40 10.87 -7.42
CA VAL A 78 -13.83 10.13 -8.62
C VAL A 78 -14.63 11.03 -9.56
N GLU A 79 -15.56 11.82 -9.03
CA GLU A 79 -16.35 12.77 -9.80
C GLU A 79 -15.45 13.80 -10.50
N HIS A 80 -14.50 14.38 -9.77
CA HIS A 80 -13.55 15.33 -10.34
C HIS A 80 -12.64 14.68 -11.40
N LEU A 81 -12.21 13.44 -11.17
CA LEU A 81 -11.33 12.70 -12.07
C LEU A 81 -11.95 12.40 -13.45
N ILE A 82 -13.28 12.30 -13.57
CA ILE A 82 -13.96 12.00 -14.84
C ILE A 82 -13.72 13.11 -15.88
N GLY A 83 -13.70 14.37 -15.46
CA GLY A 83 -13.53 15.53 -16.34
C GLY A 83 -12.11 16.07 -16.45
N GLU A 84 -11.21 15.63 -15.56
CA GLU A 84 -9.86 16.20 -15.44
C GLU A 84 -8.95 15.78 -16.61
N ARG A 85 -8.27 16.76 -17.20
CA ARG A 85 -7.34 16.56 -18.33
C ARG A 85 -5.88 16.63 -17.89
N ASP A 86 -5.57 17.44 -16.88
CA ASP A 86 -4.22 17.64 -16.39
C ASP A 86 -3.65 16.35 -15.79
N SER A 87 -2.55 15.88 -16.37
CA SER A 87 -1.94 14.61 -15.94
C SER A 87 -1.41 14.66 -14.50
N ILE A 88 -0.99 15.82 -14.01
CA ILE A 88 -0.43 15.97 -12.67
C ILE A 88 -1.55 15.90 -11.64
N VAL A 89 -2.67 16.59 -11.88
CA VAL A 89 -3.88 16.50 -11.06
C VAL A 89 -4.37 15.05 -11.01
N ARG A 90 -4.51 14.38 -12.16
CA ARG A 90 -4.91 12.97 -12.22
C ARG A 90 -3.97 12.06 -11.41
N CYS A 91 -2.65 12.22 -11.58
CA CYS A 91 -1.67 11.48 -10.78
C CYS A 91 -1.88 11.70 -9.29
N LYS A 92 -2.08 12.96 -8.87
CA LYS A 92 -2.28 13.30 -7.47
C LYS A 92 -3.53 12.64 -6.91
N ILE A 93 -4.66 12.70 -7.62
CA ILE A 93 -5.90 12.01 -7.24
C ILE A 93 -5.68 10.51 -7.07
N ILE A 94 -5.03 9.87 -8.05
CA ILE A 94 -4.74 8.43 -8.02
C ILE A 94 -3.81 8.04 -6.86
N SER A 95 -2.87 8.92 -6.47
CA SER A 95 -2.04 8.69 -5.27
C SER A 95 -2.86 8.75 -3.97
N LEU A 96 -3.87 9.63 -3.91
CA LEU A 96 -4.77 9.74 -2.75
C LEU A 96 -5.68 8.53 -2.61
N PHE A 97 -6.15 7.94 -3.73
CA PHE A 97 -6.88 6.67 -3.70
C PHE A 97 -6.12 5.56 -2.96
N ALA A 98 -4.81 5.44 -3.20
CA ALA A 98 -4.00 4.46 -2.48
C ALA A 98 -3.93 4.73 -0.97
N ARG A 99 -3.99 6.01 -0.55
CA ARG A 99 -4.04 6.37 0.88
C ARG A 99 -5.42 6.10 1.49
N LEU A 100 -6.51 6.36 0.75
CA LEU A 100 -7.88 6.05 1.19
C LEU A 100 -8.07 4.54 1.40
N ALA A 101 -7.44 3.72 0.56
CA ALA A 101 -7.47 2.26 0.69
C ALA A 101 -6.96 1.74 2.04
N LEU A 102 -6.13 2.51 2.74
CA LEU A 102 -5.56 2.16 4.05
C LEU A 102 -6.51 2.48 5.22
N VAL A 103 -7.61 3.19 4.96
CA VAL A 103 -8.59 3.52 6.00
C VAL A 103 -9.39 2.27 6.37
N PRO A 104 -9.47 1.89 7.67
CA PRO A 104 -10.18 0.69 8.09
C PRO A 104 -11.64 0.67 7.63
N GLY A 105 -12.05 -0.43 7.00
CA GLY A 105 -13.42 -0.62 6.53
C GLY A 105 -13.75 0.04 5.19
N PHE A 106 -12.80 0.75 4.57
CA PHE A 106 -12.95 1.30 3.22
C PHE A 106 -13.22 0.17 2.19
N ASN A 107 -14.05 0.45 1.19
CA ASN A 107 -14.37 -0.52 0.14
C ASN A 107 -13.23 -0.68 -0.87
N THR A 108 -12.20 -1.46 -0.51
CA THR A 108 -11.03 -1.70 -1.36
C THR A 108 -11.36 -2.44 -2.65
N GLN A 109 -12.44 -3.24 -2.68
CA GLN A 109 -12.87 -3.96 -3.88
C GLN A 109 -13.34 -3.01 -4.97
N LEU A 110 -14.19 -2.04 -4.62
CA LEU A 110 -14.65 -0.99 -5.54
C LEU A 110 -13.47 -0.23 -6.14
N LEU A 111 -12.55 0.23 -5.28
CA LEU A 111 -11.35 0.93 -5.73
C LEU A 111 -10.48 0.07 -6.66
N ALA A 112 -10.32 -1.22 -6.36
CA ALA A 112 -9.53 -2.12 -7.19
C ALA A 112 -10.16 -2.31 -8.59
N ASP A 113 -11.48 -2.46 -8.66
CA ASP A 113 -12.21 -2.53 -9.94
C ASP A 113 -12.06 -1.24 -10.74
N ASP A 114 -12.21 -0.07 -10.10
CA ASP A 114 -12.03 1.22 -10.74
C ASP A 114 -10.60 1.44 -11.27
N LEU A 115 -9.58 1.08 -10.48
CA LEU A 115 -8.19 1.13 -10.92
C LEU A 115 -7.94 0.20 -12.11
N LEU A 116 -8.43 -1.04 -12.06
CA LEU A 116 -8.25 -2.01 -13.14
C LEU A 116 -8.94 -1.57 -14.44
N ASN A 117 -10.15 -0.99 -14.33
CA ASN A 117 -10.86 -0.46 -15.49
C ASN A 117 -10.09 0.70 -16.13
N ARG A 118 -9.62 1.65 -15.31
CA ARG A 118 -8.86 2.82 -15.79
C ARG A 118 -7.48 2.45 -16.36
N LEU A 119 -6.82 1.43 -15.83
CA LEU A 119 -5.53 0.92 -16.34
C LEU A 119 -5.64 0.43 -17.80
N ASN A 120 -6.84 0.06 -18.25
CA ASN A 120 -7.06 -0.39 -19.62
C ASN A 120 -7.30 0.75 -20.63
N SER A 121 -7.66 1.94 -20.16
CA SER A 121 -8.03 3.08 -21.01
C SER A 121 -7.10 4.30 -20.88
N GLU A 122 -6.21 4.33 -19.88
CA GLU A 122 -5.29 5.45 -19.66
C GLU A 122 -4.23 5.54 -20.75
N THR A 123 -4.01 6.75 -21.27
CA THR A 123 -3.08 7.03 -22.37
C THR A 123 -1.82 7.76 -21.90
N SER A 124 -1.87 8.48 -20.77
CA SER A 124 -0.72 9.19 -20.23
C SER A 124 0.21 8.22 -19.51
N HIS A 125 1.46 8.09 -19.98
CA HIS A 125 2.48 7.28 -19.32
C HIS A 125 2.70 7.66 -17.85
N LYS A 126 2.64 8.97 -17.53
CA LYS A 126 2.77 9.48 -16.16
C LYS A 126 1.64 8.96 -15.27
N VAL A 127 0.40 9.07 -15.75
CA VAL A 127 -0.77 8.61 -15.00
C VAL A 127 -0.77 7.09 -14.89
N LEU A 128 -0.47 6.39 -15.97
CA LEU A 128 -0.36 4.93 -16.00
C LEU A 128 0.69 4.40 -15.00
N SER A 129 1.87 5.04 -14.94
CA SER A 129 2.89 4.71 -13.95
C SER A 129 2.39 4.94 -12.51
N GLN A 130 1.74 6.08 -12.25
CA GLN A 130 1.15 6.36 -10.93
C GLN A 130 0.04 5.36 -10.55
N MET A 131 -0.78 4.94 -11.51
CA MET A 131 -1.81 3.91 -11.31
C MET A 131 -1.21 2.55 -10.94
N LEU A 132 -0.12 2.14 -11.59
CA LEU A 132 0.59 0.91 -11.26
C LEU A 132 1.21 0.97 -9.85
N VAL A 133 1.73 2.13 -9.45
CA VAL A 133 2.20 2.36 -8.08
C VAL A 133 1.04 2.26 -7.08
N SER A 134 -0.10 2.89 -7.36
CA SER A 134 -1.28 2.78 -6.50
C SER A 134 -1.84 1.35 -6.44
N ALA A 135 -1.84 0.63 -7.57
CA ALA A 135 -2.24 -0.78 -7.64
C ALA A 135 -1.34 -1.68 -6.78
N LYS A 136 -0.04 -1.39 -6.70
CA LYS A 136 0.88 -2.09 -5.78
C LYS A 136 0.42 -1.92 -4.34
N THR A 137 0.14 -0.70 -3.89
CA THR A 137 -0.35 -0.45 -2.52
C THR A 137 -1.70 -1.13 -2.26
N VAL A 138 -2.64 -1.00 -3.19
CA VAL A 138 -3.99 -1.57 -3.06
C VAL A 138 -3.98 -3.09 -3.07
N SER A 139 -3.14 -3.72 -3.89
CA SER A 139 -3.05 -5.18 -3.97
C SER A 139 -2.59 -5.85 -2.67
N GLN A 140 -1.80 -5.15 -1.86
CA GLN A 140 -1.36 -5.63 -0.54
C GLN A 140 -2.51 -5.74 0.48
N MET A 141 -3.66 -5.11 0.22
CA MET A 141 -4.84 -5.18 1.09
C MET A 141 -5.66 -6.45 0.86
N PHE A 142 -5.37 -7.21 -0.20
CA PHE A 142 -6.08 -8.44 -0.52
C PHE A 142 -5.33 -9.67 -0.01
N SER A 143 -6.08 -10.73 0.27
CA SER A 143 -5.47 -12.04 0.52
C SER A 143 -4.72 -12.52 -0.75
N PRO A 144 -3.63 -13.29 -0.59
CA PRO A 144 -2.90 -13.87 -1.73
C PRO A 144 -3.76 -14.71 -2.69
N SER A 145 -4.87 -15.28 -2.19
CA SER A 145 -5.83 -16.08 -2.95
C SER A 145 -6.90 -15.24 -3.67
N SER A 146 -6.92 -13.93 -3.46
CA SER A 146 -7.93 -13.04 -4.06
C SER A 146 -7.80 -13.00 -5.58
N PRO A 147 -8.92 -13.00 -6.32
CA PRO A 147 -8.89 -12.87 -7.79
C PRO A 147 -8.31 -11.52 -8.24
N TYR A 148 -8.31 -10.50 -7.38
CA TYR A 148 -7.71 -9.20 -7.67
C TYR A 148 -6.19 -9.30 -7.85
N ILE A 149 -5.50 -10.22 -7.16
CA ILE A 149 -4.06 -10.44 -7.33
C ILE A 149 -3.74 -10.83 -8.76
N GLN A 150 -4.47 -11.81 -9.32
CA GLN A 150 -4.28 -12.24 -10.71
C GLN A 150 -4.66 -11.14 -11.72
N ARG A 151 -5.71 -10.35 -11.44
CA ARG A 151 -6.11 -9.24 -12.31
C ARG A 151 -5.07 -8.11 -12.35
N PHE A 152 -4.50 -7.73 -11.21
CA PHE A 152 -3.39 -6.78 -11.15
C PHE A 152 -2.13 -7.31 -11.81
N MET A 153 -1.82 -8.60 -11.63
CA MET A 153 -0.72 -9.27 -12.31
C MET A 153 -0.88 -9.16 -13.83
N ARG A 154 -2.06 -9.51 -14.37
CA ARG A 154 -2.39 -9.39 -15.80
C ARG A 154 -2.22 -7.96 -16.32
N ALA A 155 -2.70 -6.97 -15.57
CA ALA A 155 -2.56 -5.56 -15.94
C ALA A 155 -1.08 -5.12 -15.98
N ALA A 156 -0.24 -5.63 -15.07
CA ALA A 156 1.19 -5.36 -15.08
C ALA A 156 1.89 -5.97 -16.30
N PHE A 157 1.62 -7.26 -16.61
CA PHE A 157 2.18 -7.92 -17.78
C PHE A 157 1.77 -7.26 -19.10
N LYS A 158 0.52 -6.81 -19.22
CA LYS A 158 0.04 -6.07 -20.40
C LYS A 158 0.83 -4.77 -20.65
N ASN A 159 1.35 -4.14 -19.59
CA ASN A 159 2.04 -2.85 -19.66
C ASN A 159 3.56 -2.95 -19.48
N VAL A 160 4.14 -4.12 -19.24
CA VAL A 160 5.58 -4.25 -18.93
C VAL A 160 6.47 -3.88 -20.14
N SER A 161 5.97 -4.07 -21.36
CA SER A 161 6.65 -3.70 -22.61
C SER A 161 6.35 -2.28 -23.09
N ASN A 162 5.88 -1.40 -22.20
CA ASN A 162 5.58 -0.01 -22.54
C ASN A 162 6.83 0.74 -22.99
N SER A 163 6.68 1.70 -23.91
CA SER A 163 7.77 2.55 -24.40
C SER A 163 8.41 3.39 -23.28
N ASP A 164 7.61 3.82 -22.32
CA ASP A 164 8.07 4.65 -21.20
C ASP A 164 8.68 3.82 -20.08
N HIS A 165 9.91 4.18 -19.69
CA HIS A 165 10.69 3.45 -18.70
C HIS A 165 10.07 3.51 -17.29
N GLN A 166 9.32 4.56 -16.94
CA GLN A 166 8.64 4.65 -15.63
C GLN A 166 7.50 3.65 -15.55
N VAL A 167 6.77 3.46 -16.64
CA VAL A 167 5.72 2.44 -16.72
C VAL A 167 6.33 1.05 -16.57
N ARG A 168 7.38 0.72 -17.36
CA ARG A 168 8.09 -0.57 -17.24
C ARG A 168 8.60 -0.82 -15.82
N LYS A 169 9.27 0.19 -15.24
CA LYS A 169 9.75 0.15 -13.85
C LYS A 169 8.61 -0.17 -12.88
N SER A 170 7.49 0.53 -12.99
CA SER A 170 6.33 0.37 -12.10
C SER A 170 5.66 -1.00 -12.25
N CYS A 171 5.58 -1.52 -13.48
CA CYS A 171 5.10 -2.89 -13.75
C CYS A 171 5.97 -3.93 -13.04
N LEU A 172 7.30 -3.83 -13.14
CA LEU A 172 8.22 -4.76 -12.48
C LEU A 172 8.11 -4.71 -10.95
N GLN A 173 7.94 -3.52 -10.37
CA GLN A 173 7.71 -3.36 -8.93
C GLN A 173 6.40 -4.03 -8.48
N LEU A 174 5.33 -3.92 -9.27
CA LEU A 174 4.07 -4.58 -9.00
C LEU A 174 4.22 -6.10 -9.13
N ILE A 175 4.82 -6.59 -10.22
CA ILE A 175 5.06 -8.02 -10.45
C ILE A 175 5.86 -8.63 -9.29
N GLY A 176 6.98 -8.02 -8.90
CA GLY A 176 7.79 -8.49 -7.77
C GLY A 176 7.02 -8.53 -6.45
N CYS A 177 6.18 -7.51 -6.19
CA CYS A 177 5.32 -7.47 -5.02
C CYS A 177 4.31 -8.63 -5.01
N LEU A 178 3.61 -8.88 -6.12
CA LEU A 178 2.59 -9.92 -6.21
C LEU A 178 3.19 -11.33 -6.24
N ALA A 179 4.37 -11.50 -6.84
CA ALA A 179 5.08 -12.77 -6.96
C ALA A 179 5.66 -13.29 -5.64
N SER A 180 5.84 -12.41 -4.65
CA SER A 180 6.25 -12.80 -3.30
C SER A 180 5.22 -13.73 -2.61
N CYS A 181 3.97 -13.75 -3.08
CA CYS A 181 2.92 -14.62 -2.56
C CYS A 181 3.14 -16.09 -3.00
N GLU A 182 3.30 -17.02 -2.04
CA GLU A 182 3.62 -18.43 -2.29
C GLU A 182 2.70 -19.14 -3.31
N GLN A 183 1.42 -18.77 -3.35
CA GLN A 183 0.44 -19.34 -4.30
C GLN A 183 0.76 -18.99 -5.76
N GLN A 184 1.40 -17.85 -6.01
CA GLN A 184 1.79 -17.41 -7.36
C GLN A 184 3.11 -18.05 -7.82
N ARG A 185 3.94 -18.53 -6.87
CA ARG A 185 5.25 -19.14 -7.16
C ARG A 185 5.13 -20.53 -7.80
N LYS A 186 4.06 -21.27 -7.50
CA LYS A 186 3.85 -22.64 -8.01
C LYS A 186 3.05 -22.71 -9.31
N ASP A 187 2.22 -21.70 -9.60
CA ASP A 187 1.21 -21.75 -10.67
C ASP A 187 1.23 -20.55 -11.62
N THR A 188 2.40 -20.07 -12.06
CA THR A 188 2.48 -19.23 -13.27
C THR A 188 3.23 -19.89 -14.43
N PRO A 189 2.78 -21.08 -14.92
CA PRO A 189 3.01 -21.41 -16.31
C PRO A 189 2.36 -20.33 -17.20
N ALA A 190 2.76 -20.27 -18.46
CA ALA A 190 2.15 -19.44 -19.48
C ALA A 190 0.61 -19.52 -19.39
N SER A 191 -0.01 -18.49 -18.83
CA SER A 191 -1.46 -18.32 -18.88
C SER A 191 -1.78 -17.81 -20.29
N PRO A 192 -2.97 -18.10 -20.86
CA PRO A 192 -3.42 -17.41 -22.08
C PRO A 192 -3.29 -15.88 -21.98
N ASP A 193 -3.34 -15.36 -20.75
CA ASP A 193 -3.26 -13.95 -20.43
C ASP A 193 -1.84 -13.40 -20.19
N TRP A 194 -0.84 -14.26 -19.93
CA TRP A 194 0.59 -13.89 -19.90
C TRP A 194 1.45 -15.12 -20.26
N PRO A 195 2.05 -15.15 -21.47
CA PRO A 195 2.63 -16.36 -22.04
C PRO A 195 4.01 -16.74 -21.47
N VAL A 196 4.50 -15.98 -20.49
CA VAL A 196 5.89 -16.03 -20.02
C VAL A 196 5.90 -16.13 -18.50
N SER A 197 6.83 -16.93 -17.95
CA SER A 197 7.00 -17.03 -16.50
C SER A 197 7.47 -15.70 -15.89
N ILE A 198 7.17 -15.49 -14.60
CA ILE A 198 7.63 -14.29 -13.87
C ILE A 198 9.15 -14.18 -13.93
N GLN A 199 9.87 -15.29 -13.71
CA GLN A 199 11.33 -15.32 -13.73
C GLN A 199 11.91 -14.93 -15.10
N GLU A 200 11.32 -15.42 -16.19
CA GLU A 200 11.78 -15.07 -17.54
C GLU A 200 11.56 -13.58 -17.84
N VAL A 201 10.40 -13.01 -17.47
CA VAL A 201 10.17 -11.58 -17.64
C VAL A 201 11.17 -10.76 -16.83
N LEU A 202 11.36 -11.07 -15.55
CA LEU A 202 12.34 -10.34 -14.74
C LEU A 202 13.75 -10.44 -15.32
N THR A 203 14.14 -11.63 -15.78
CA THR A 203 15.47 -11.88 -16.39
C THR A 203 15.66 -11.09 -17.68
N ARG A 204 14.60 -10.88 -18.47
CA ARG A 204 14.65 -10.02 -19.66
C ARG A 204 14.99 -8.57 -19.31
N TYR A 205 14.44 -8.06 -18.22
CA TYR A 205 14.55 -6.65 -17.83
C TYR A 205 15.81 -6.30 -17.02
N ILE A 206 16.63 -7.28 -16.59
CA ILE A 206 17.96 -6.98 -16.00
C ILE A 206 18.93 -6.39 -17.04
N SER A 207 18.64 -6.56 -18.32
CA SER A 207 19.40 -6.04 -19.46
C SER A 207 18.69 -4.87 -20.17
N ASP A 208 17.68 -4.25 -19.55
CA ASP A 208 16.99 -3.08 -20.11
C ASP A 208 17.97 -1.91 -20.32
N GLU A 209 17.73 -1.11 -21.36
CA GLU A 209 18.54 0.07 -21.67
C GLU A 209 18.55 1.08 -20.51
N ASP A 210 17.42 1.22 -19.80
CA ASP A 210 17.31 2.15 -18.69
C ASP A 210 17.80 1.51 -17.37
N PRO A 211 18.82 2.08 -16.71
CA PRO A 211 19.35 1.53 -15.45
C PRO A 211 18.31 1.48 -14.32
N ARG A 212 17.29 2.33 -14.33
CA ARG A 212 16.23 2.34 -13.30
C ARG A 212 15.27 1.17 -13.49
N VAL A 213 15.07 0.73 -14.73
CA VAL A 213 14.27 -0.48 -15.05
C VAL A 213 15.06 -1.72 -14.62
N ARG A 214 16.37 -1.77 -14.92
CA ARG A 214 17.26 -2.84 -14.44
C ARG A 214 17.26 -2.97 -12.92
N CYS A 215 17.38 -1.85 -12.21
CA CYS A 215 17.32 -1.82 -10.74
C CYS A 215 16.00 -2.41 -10.23
N SER A 216 14.88 -2.01 -10.82
CA SER A 216 13.56 -2.54 -10.46
C SER A 216 13.41 -4.03 -10.73
N ALA A 217 13.98 -4.55 -11.82
CA ALA A 217 13.99 -5.98 -12.11
C ALA A 217 14.76 -6.76 -11.03
N PHE A 218 15.94 -6.27 -10.61
CA PHE A 218 16.71 -6.89 -9.52
C PHE A 218 15.99 -6.82 -8.18
N GLU A 219 15.40 -5.68 -7.82
CA GLU A 219 14.58 -5.53 -6.61
C GLU A 219 13.42 -6.52 -6.61
N ALA A 220 12.72 -6.66 -7.74
CA ALA A 220 11.62 -7.60 -7.90
C ALA A 220 12.06 -9.06 -7.75
N MET A 221 13.22 -9.44 -8.31
CA MET A 221 13.80 -10.77 -8.11
C MET A 221 14.11 -11.05 -6.64
N ALA A 222 14.68 -10.07 -5.93
CA ALA A 222 15.01 -10.20 -4.52
C ALA A 222 13.78 -10.43 -3.63
N CYS A 223 12.59 -9.95 -4.04
CA CYS A 223 11.34 -10.22 -3.33
C CYS A 223 10.79 -11.65 -3.53
N ILE A 224 11.30 -12.39 -4.51
CA ILE A 224 10.78 -13.72 -4.91
C ILE A 224 11.62 -14.86 -4.34
N ILE A 225 12.89 -14.61 -4.03
CA ILE A 225 13.80 -15.55 -3.37
C ILE A 225 13.41 -15.69 -1.90
#